data_AF-U4VBH5-F1
#
_entry.id   AF-U4VBH5-F1
#
_cell.length_a   1.000
_cell.length_b   1.000
_cell.length_c   1.000
_cell.angle_alpha   90.00
_cell.angle_beta   90.00
_cell.angle_gamma   90.00
#
_symmetry.space_group_name_H-M   'P 1'
#
loop_
_entity.id
_entity.type
_entity.pdbx_description
1 polymer ?
#
loop_
_entity_poly.entity_id
_entity_poly.type
_entity_poly.pdbx_seq_one_letter_code
_entity_poly.pdbx_strand_id
1 'polypeptide(L)'
;MTVSSLDGSGAKSLLADYRREVGKRRLYGIALLLALVLVAIAASVVADVRPGTLVENLFRFTSYLGRILPDLTIANFWGGDLAAWYWNLGGWLKMLFETLLIAYLATLIGGAVVAFAASFAASSNMAPNSTVRFIVRRGLELLRTVPEIVFALLFVIAFGLGPMAGVLALMLHTTARW
;
A
#
# COMPACT_ATOMS: atom_id res chain seq x y z
N MET A 1 -7.23 8.13 49.99
CA MET A 1 -8.41 7.90 50.85
C MET A 1 -8.63 6.39 50.88
N THR A 2 -8.15 5.74 51.93
CA THR A 2 -8.04 4.28 52.06
C THR A 2 -9.38 3.67 52.50
N VAL A 3 -9.74 2.52 51.91
CA VAL A 3 -11.05 1.84 52.02
C VAL A 3 -11.39 1.34 53.45
N SER A 4 -10.52 1.55 54.45
CA SER A 4 -10.68 0.99 55.80
C SER A 4 -11.46 1.86 56.81
N SER A 5 -12.20 2.88 56.38
CA SER A 5 -13.01 3.75 57.27
C SER A 5 -14.51 3.81 56.95
N LEU A 6 -15.01 2.93 56.09
CA LEU A 6 -16.43 2.91 55.76
C LEU A 6 -17.20 1.96 56.68
N ASP A 7 -18.10 2.54 57.47
CA ASP A 7 -19.18 1.83 58.16
C ASP A 7 -19.88 0.84 57.19
N GLY A 8 -20.26 -0.33 57.70
CA GLY A 8 -20.76 -1.46 56.93
C GLY A 8 -22.04 -1.17 56.13
N SER A 9 -22.71 -0.04 56.40
CA SER A 9 -23.83 0.49 55.64
C SER A 9 -23.40 1.21 54.35
N GLY A 10 -22.37 2.06 54.42
CA GLY A 10 -21.83 2.85 53.30
C GLY A 10 -21.03 2.01 52.30
N ALA A 11 -20.36 0.95 52.77
CA ALA A 11 -19.71 0.01 51.86
C ALA A 11 -20.71 -0.76 50.98
N LYS A 12 -21.91 -1.08 51.52
CA LYS A 12 -22.95 -1.80 50.80
C LYS A 12 -23.61 -0.95 49.71
N SER A 13 -23.84 0.35 49.95
CA SER A 13 -24.40 1.27 48.96
C SER A 13 -23.43 1.51 47.81
N LEU A 14 -22.14 1.78 48.10
CA LEU A 14 -21.13 1.96 47.07
C LEU A 14 -20.90 0.70 46.21
N LEU A 15 -20.96 -0.50 46.81
CA LEU A 15 -20.92 -1.76 46.06
C LEU A 15 -22.20 -2.01 45.24
N ALA A 16 -23.35 -1.49 45.66
CA ALA A 16 -24.59 -1.55 44.88
C ALA A 16 -24.53 -0.62 43.67
N ASP A 17 -24.02 0.61 43.86
CA ASP A 17 -23.85 1.60 42.80
C ASP A 17 -22.75 1.18 41.80
N TYR A 18 -21.62 0.67 42.28
CA TYR A 18 -20.56 0.11 41.43
C TYR A 18 -21.05 -1.07 40.58
N ARG A 19 -21.85 -1.99 41.15
CA ARG A 19 -22.43 -3.12 40.39
C ARG A 19 -23.42 -2.67 39.32
N ARG A 20 -24.17 -1.58 39.53
CA ARG A 20 -25.08 -0.98 38.54
C ARG A 20 -24.34 -0.40 37.33
N GLU A 21 -23.23 0.28 37.56
CA GLU A 21 -22.43 0.90 36.48
C GLU A 21 -21.61 -0.12 35.69
N VAL A 22 -21.09 -1.15 36.35
CA VAL A 22 -20.30 -2.22 35.70
C VAL A 22 -21.19 -3.15 34.85
N GLY A 23 -22.45 -3.39 35.25
CA GLY A 23 -23.38 -4.24 34.50
C GLY A 23 -23.67 -3.74 33.08
N LYS A 24 -23.89 -2.43 32.92
CA LYS A 24 -24.15 -1.80 31.62
C LYS A 24 -22.92 -1.87 30.70
N ARG A 25 -21.74 -1.54 31.23
CA ARG A 25 -20.47 -1.59 30.47
C ARG A 25 -20.09 -3.01 30.06
N ARG A 26 -20.33 -4.00 30.92
CA ARG A 26 -20.13 -5.42 30.57
C ARG A 26 -21.09 -5.89 29.48
N LEU A 27 -22.35 -5.46 29.51
CA LEU A 27 -23.32 -5.81 28.49
C LEU A 27 -22.95 -5.21 27.12
N TYR A 28 -22.59 -3.91 27.07
CA TYR A 28 -22.12 -3.28 25.82
C TYR A 28 -20.81 -3.91 25.32
N GLY A 29 -19.89 -4.26 26.22
CA GLY A 29 -18.66 -4.97 25.86
C GLY A 29 -18.92 -6.37 25.28
N ILE A 30 -19.83 -7.13 25.90
CA ILE A 30 -20.23 -8.46 25.40
C ILE A 30 -20.99 -8.33 24.07
N ALA A 31 -21.90 -7.37 23.95
CA ALA A 31 -22.62 -7.11 22.70
C ALA A 31 -21.69 -6.69 21.56
N LEU A 32 -20.69 -5.84 21.85
CA LEU A 32 -19.67 -5.45 20.88
C LEU A 32 -18.80 -6.64 20.44
N LEU A 33 -18.38 -7.48 21.40
CA LEU A 33 -17.64 -8.71 21.10
C LEU A 33 -18.46 -9.68 20.26
N LEU A 34 -19.74 -9.88 20.59
CA LEU A 34 -20.65 -10.72 19.82
C LEU A 34 -20.88 -10.16 18.41
N ALA A 35 -21.03 -8.84 18.27
CA ALA A 35 -21.15 -8.18 16.97
C ALA A 35 -19.87 -8.36 16.13
N LEU A 36 -18.68 -8.19 16.73
CA LEU A 36 -17.39 -8.44 16.07
C LEU A 36 -17.24 -9.89 15.62
N VAL A 37 -17.61 -10.85 16.46
CA VAL A 37 -17.58 -12.28 16.11
C VAL A 37 -18.55 -12.58 14.97
N LEU A 38 -19.77 -12.03 15.00
CA LEU A 38 -20.74 -12.17 13.91
C LEU A 38 -20.21 -11.59 12.59
N VAL A 39 -19.61 -10.40 12.62
CA VAL A 39 -18.98 -9.77 11.45
C VAL A 39 -17.81 -10.62 10.93
N ALA A 40 -16.98 -11.18 11.82
CA ALA A 40 -15.89 -12.05 11.44
C ALA A 40 -16.37 -13.36 10.78
N ILE A 41 -17.44 -13.96 11.28
CA ILE A 41 -18.05 -15.16 10.68
C ILE A 41 -18.67 -14.82 9.31
N ALA A 42 -19.40 -13.71 9.21
CA ALA A 42 -19.96 -13.26 7.93
C ALA A 42 -18.86 -12.98 6.91
N ALA A 43 -17.76 -12.33 7.32
CA ALA A 43 -16.59 -12.10 6.47
C ALA A 43 -15.92 -13.41 6.04
N SER A 44 -15.83 -14.40 6.93
CA SER A 44 -15.28 -15.74 6.61
C SER A 44 -16.11 -16.47 5.57
N VAL A 45 -17.45 -16.36 5.61
CA VAL A 45 -18.34 -16.96 4.62
C VAL A 45 -18.25 -16.23 3.27
N VAL A 46 -18.23 -14.89 3.27
CA VAL A 46 -18.11 -14.09 2.04
C VAL A 46 -16.76 -14.29 1.35
N ALA A 47 -15.70 -14.52 2.12
CA ALA A 47 -14.36 -14.73 1.59
C ALA A 47 -14.04 -16.19 1.24
N ASP A 48 -14.97 -17.13 1.42
CA ASP A 48 -14.74 -18.59 1.29
C ASP A 48 -13.55 -19.10 2.14
N VAL A 49 -13.17 -18.34 3.16
CA VAL A 49 -12.02 -18.65 4.02
C VAL A 49 -12.47 -19.66 5.06
N ARG A 50 -12.29 -20.94 4.73
CA ARG A 50 -12.55 -22.07 5.63
C ARG A 50 -11.43 -22.16 6.68
N PRO A 51 -11.71 -21.97 7.98
CA PRO A 51 -10.68 -21.98 9.03
C PRO A 51 -9.94 -23.32 9.13
N GLY A 52 -10.62 -24.44 8.88
CA GLY A 52 -10.00 -25.77 8.85
C GLY A 52 -8.99 -25.94 7.72
N THR A 53 -9.33 -25.44 6.52
CA THR A 53 -8.44 -25.45 5.35
C THR A 53 -7.19 -24.60 5.56
N LEU A 54 -7.28 -23.52 6.35
CA LEU A 54 -6.10 -22.73 6.72
C LEU A 54 -5.11 -23.51 7.58
N VAL A 55 -5.58 -24.22 8.61
CA VAL A 55 -4.71 -25.02 9.48
C VAL A 55 -4.12 -26.21 8.72
N GLU A 56 -4.91 -26.86 7.86
CA GLU A 56 -4.46 -27.95 7.01
C GLU A 56 -3.41 -27.51 5.98
N ASN A 57 -3.55 -26.32 5.39
CA ASN A 57 -2.62 -25.80 4.39
C ASN A 57 -1.44 -25.02 4.98
N LEU A 58 -1.50 -24.62 6.25
CA LEU A 58 -0.42 -23.90 6.94
C LEU A 58 0.89 -24.71 6.88
N PHE A 59 0.80 -26.02 7.09
CA PHE A 59 1.94 -26.93 6.99
C PHE A 59 2.26 -27.38 5.55
N ARG A 60 1.34 -27.18 4.59
CA ARG A 60 1.64 -27.45 3.16
C ARG A 60 2.48 -26.34 2.56
N PHE A 61 2.25 -25.09 2.94
CA PHE A 61 3.05 -23.94 2.48
C PHE A 61 4.55 -24.16 2.70
N THR A 62 4.95 -24.65 3.88
CA THR A 62 6.36 -24.93 4.18
C THR A 62 6.91 -26.05 3.32
N SER A 63 6.11 -27.08 3.02
CA SER A 63 6.50 -28.14 2.09
C SER A 63 6.68 -27.64 0.64
N TYR A 64 5.92 -26.62 0.21
CA TYR A 64 6.12 -25.98 -1.09
C TYR A 64 7.43 -25.20 -1.15
N LEU A 65 7.81 -24.50 -0.07
CA LEU A 65 9.11 -23.82 -0.01
C LEU A 65 10.26 -24.81 -0.20
N GLY A 66 10.17 -25.99 0.41
CA GLY A 66 11.14 -27.07 0.21
C GLY A 66 11.17 -27.64 -1.22
N ARG A 67 10.05 -27.60 -1.95
CA ARG A 67 9.96 -28.07 -3.35
C ARG A 67 10.48 -27.06 -4.37
N ILE A 68 10.46 -25.77 -4.01
CA ILE A 68 10.96 -24.70 -4.86
C ILE A 68 12.49 -24.64 -4.74
N LEU A 69 13.03 -24.86 -3.55
CA LEU A 69 14.48 -24.84 -3.32
C LEU A 69 15.16 -26.00 -4.06
N PRO A 70 16.18 -25.73 -4.90
CA PRO A 70 17.00 -26.78 -5.48
C PRO A 70 17.83 -27.45 -4.37
N ASP A 71 18.19 -28.71 -4.57
CA ASP A 71 19.06 -29.45 -3.66
C ASP A 71 20.47 -28.84 -3.72
N LEU A 72 20.72 -27.84 -2.86
CA LEU A 72 21.95 -27.06 -2.76
C LEU A 72 23.12 -27.93 -2.29
N THR A 73 23.58 -28.79 -3.17
CA THR A 73 24.79 -29.59 -2.99
C THR A 73 25.96 -28.80 -3.56
N ILE A 74 27.07 -28.73 -2.82
CA ILE A 74 28.27 -27.96 -3.21
C ILE A 74 28.79 -28.37 -4.60
N ALA A 75 28.55 -29.61 -5.02
CA ALA A 75 28.90 -30.13 -6.35
C ALA A 75 28.04 -29.58 -7.50
N ASN A 76 26.75 -29.28 -7.28
CA ASN A 76 25.81 -28.83 -8.31
C ASN A 76 25.53 -27.32 -8.27
N PHE A 77 26.02 -26.64 -7.22
CA PHE A 77 25.84 -25.21 -6.98
C PHE A 77 26.28 -24.34 -8.16
N TRP A 78 27.43 -24.65 -8.78
CA TRP A 78 27.96 -23.87 -9.90
C TRP A 78 27.63 -24.44 -11.29
N GLY A 79 27.28 -25.73 -11.37
CA GLY A 79 27.21 -26.47 -12.64
C GLY A 79 25.81 -26.71 -13.21
N GLY A 80 24.75 -26.63 -12.40
CA GLY A 80 23.39 -27.02 -12.84
C GLY A 80 22.27 -26.17 -12.28
N ASP A 81 22.14 -26.09 -10.95
CA ASP A 81 20.93 -25.55 -10.33
C ASP A 81 20.81 -24.03 -10.43
N LEU A 82 21.93 -23.31 -10.29
CA LEU A 82 21.95 -21.85 -10.45
C LEU A 82 21.72 -21.45 -11.91
N ALA A 83 22.31 -22.20 -12.86
CA ALA A 83 22.11 -21.95 -14.29
C ALA A 83 20.66 -22.24 -14.71
N ALA A 84 20.02 -23.25 -14.14
CA ALA A 84 18.60 -23.53 -14.33
C ALA A 84 17.71 -22.42 -13.75
N TRP A 85 18.02 -21.91 -12.56
CA TRP A 85 17.31 -20.80 -11.93
C TRP A 85 17.49 -19.48 -12.66
N TYR A 86 18.66 -19.23 -13.25
CA TYR A 86 19.00 -17.97 -13.94
C TYR A 86 19.15 -18.13 -15.46
N TRP A 87 18.41 -19.07 -16.05
CA TRP A 87 18.50 -19.42 -17.47
C TRP A 87 18.31 -18.23 -18.43
N ASN A 88 17.54 -17.21 -18.03
CA ASN A 88 17.33 -15.97 -18.79
C ASN A 88 17.81 -14.72 -18.05
N LEU A 89 18.94 -14.81 -17.35
CA LEU A 89 19.50 -13.68 -16.61
C LEU A 89 19.61 -12.42 -17.48
N GLY A 90 20.04 -12.55 -18.73
CA GLY A 90 20.15 -11.43 -19.67
C GLY A 90 18.81 -10.75 -19.96
N GLY A 91 17.74 -11.52 -20.17
CA GLY A 91 16.40 -10.97 -20.38
C GLY A 91 15.88 -10.24 -19.14
N TRP A 92 16.09 -10.81 -17.95
CA TRP A 92 15.66 -10.17 -16.70
C TRP A 92 16.46 -8.92 -16.37
N LEU A 93 17.77 -8.93 -16.58
CA LEU A 93 18.60 -7.73 -16.43
C LEU A 93 18.18 -6.64 -17.41
N LYS A 94 17.83 -6.99 -18.65
CA LYS A 94 17.29 -6.03 -19.61
C LYS A 94 15.98 -5.40 -19.12
N MET A 95 15.04 -6.21 -18.63
CA MET A 95 13.76 -5.72 -18.09
C MET A 95 13.96 -4.86 -16.84
N LEU A 96 14.86 -5.27 -15.95
CA LEU A 96 15.22 -4.49 -14.77
C LEU A 96 15.81 -3.13 -15.17
N PHE A 97 16.75 -3.13 -16.13
CA PHE A 97 17.34 -1.92 -16.64
C PHE A 97 16.30 -1.01 -17.30
N GLU A 98 15.33 -1.58 -18.01
CA GLU A 98 14.23 -0.83 -18.61
C GLU A 98 13.35 -0.15 -17.54
N THR A 99 13.01 -0.82 -16.44
CA THR A 99 12.29 -0.17 -15.32
C THR A 99 13.09 0.97 -14.69
N LEU A 100 14.41 0.78 -14.52
CA LEU A 100 15.30 1.81 -14.01
C LEU A 100 15.36 3.01 -14.95
N LEU A 101 15.48 2.76 -16.26
CA LEU A 101 15.54 3.79 -17.28
C LEU A 101 14.22 4.60 -17.34
N ILE A 102 13.07 3.92 -17.23
CA ILE A 102 11.76 4.56 -17.16
C ILE A 102 11.68 5.51 -15.96
N ALA A 103 12.03 5.02 -14.77
CA ALA A 103 12.02 5.82 -13.55
C ALA A 103 13.01 7.00 -13.63
N TYR A 104 14.21 6.77 -14.18
CA TYR A 104 15.24 7.79 -14.34
C TYR A 104 14.80 8.90 -15.31
N LEU A 105 14.29 8.56 -16.49
CA LEU A 105 13.80 9.56 -17.45
C LEU A 105 12.62 10.36 -16.89
N ALA A 106 11.67 9.70 -16.24
CA ALA A 106 10.50 10.36 -15.68
C ALA A 106 10.86 11.34 -14.55
N THR A 107 11.81 10.99 -13.69
CA THR A 107 12.27 11.88 -12.60
C THR A 107 13.12 13.03 -13.12
N LEU A 108 14.04 12.76 -14.06
CA LEU A 108 14.92 13.78 -14.63
C LEU A 108 14.12 14.82 -15.42
N ILE A 109 13.30 14.38 -16.36
CA ILE A 109 12.57 15.32 -17.23
C ILE A 109 11.35 15.87 -16.49
N GLY A 110 10.51 15.00 -15.93
CA GLY A 110 9.25 15.42 -15.31
C GLY A 110 9.45 16.19 -14.01
N GLY A 111 10.32 15.70 -13.12
CA GLY A 111 10.64 16.35 -11.86
C GLY A 111 11.66 17.47 -12.01
N ALA A 112 12.90 17.13 -12.37
CA ALA A 112 14.02 18.06 -12.29
C ALA A 112 13.99 19.18 -13.33
N VAL A 113 13.38 18.97 -14.50
CA VAL A 113 13.29 20.00 -15.55
C VAL A 113 11.93 20.66 -15.56
N VAL A 114 10.85 19.90 -15.80
CA VAL A 114 9.51 20.47 -16.02
C VAL A 114 8.93 21.01 -14.72
N ALA A 115 8.92 20.24 -13.63
CA ALA A 115 8.36 20.72 -12.36
C ALA A 115 9.19 21.85 -11.77
N PHE A 116 10.53 21.77 -11.89
CA PHE A 116 11.42 22.85 -11.47
C PHE A 116 11.13 24.15 -12.22
N ALA A 117 11.03 24.14 -13.54
CA ALA A 117 10.66 25.32 -14.32
C ALA A 117 9.25 25.83 -13.98
N ALA A 118 8.29 24.91 -13.82
CA ALA A 118 6.92 25.24 -13.44
C ALA A 118 6.84 25.89 -12.05
N SER A 119 7.74 25.55 -11.12
CA SER A 119 7.78 26.14 -9.77
C SER A 119 8.06 27.65 -9.81
N PHE A 120 8.96 28.09 -10.70
CA PHE A 120 9.24 29.51 -10.90
C PHE A 120 8.07 30.23 -11.55
N ALA A 121 7.43 29.61 -12.54
CA ALA A 121 6.25 30.16 -13.20
C ALA A 121 5.02 30.24 -12.27
N ALA A 122 4.92 29.36 -11.27
CA ALA A 122 3.86 29.36 -10.27
C ALA A 122 4.11 30.32 -9.08
N SER A 123 5.35 30.79 -8.92
CA SER A 123 5.75 31.66 -7.81
C SER A 123 5.20 33.09 -7.96
N SER A 124 4.65 33.65 -6.89
CA SER A 124 4.20 35.06 -6.85
C SER A 124 5.34 36.07 -6.97
N ASN A 125 6.57 35.65 -6.64
CA ASN A 125 7.70 36.57 -6.55
C ASN A 125 8.46 36.71 -7.88
N MET A 126 8.36 35.71 -8.77
CA MET A 126 9.13 35.66 -10.02
C MET A 126 8.29 35.75 -11.28
N ALA A 127 6.99 35.44 -11.24
CA ALA A 127 6.12 35.54 -12.41
C ALA A 127 5.46 36.94 -12.49
N PRO A 128 5.87 37.81 -13.43
CA PRO A 128 5.26 39.14 -13.58
C PRO A 128 3.81 39.08 -14.09
N ASN A 129 3.41 37.98 -14.74
CA ASN A 129 2.07 37.80 -15.31
C ASN A 129 1.20 36.89 -14.43
N SER A 130 0.15 37.47 -13.84
CA SER A 130 -0.82 36.75 -13.01
C SER A 130 -1.56 35.64 -13.77
N THR A 131 -1.79 35.81 -15.07
CA THR A 131 -2.47 34.83 -15.93
C THR A 131 -1.62 33.58 -16.13
N VAL A 132 -0.31 33.72 -16.38
CA VAL A 132 0.61 32.59 -16.52
C VAL A 132 0.66 31.78 -15.23
N ARG A 133 0.80 32.48 -14.10
CA ARG A 133 0.78 31.86 -12.78
C ARG A 133 -0.53 31.11 -12.50
N PHE A 134 -1.66 31.69 -12.88
CA PHE A 134 -2.96 31.05 -12.72
C PHE A 134 -3.07 29.78 -13.56
N ILE A 135 -2.72 29.83 -14.85
CA ILE A 135 -2.77 28.69 -15.76
C ILE A 135 -1.87 27.55 -15.28
N VAL A 136 -0.61 27.84 -14.93
CA VAL A 136 0.34 26.81 -14.46
C VAL A 136 -0.17 26.16 -13.17
N ARG A 137 -0.65 26.96 -12.20
CA ARG A 137 -1.20 26.41 -10.96
C ARG A 137 -2.43 25.54 -11.19
N ARG A 138 -3.36 25.98 -12.04
CA ARG A 138 -4.55 25.17 -12.37
C ARG A 138 -4.17 23.90 -13.13
N GLY A 139 -3.21 23.98 -14.06
CA GLY A 139 -2.70 22.81 -14.79
C GLY A 139 -2.10 21.76 -13.86
N LEU A 140 -1.25 22.19 -12.91
CA LEU A 140 -0.66 21.28 -11.91
C LEU A 140 -1.73 20.67 -10.99
N GLU A 141 -2.74 21.45 -10.60
CA GLU A 141 -3.87 20.93 -9.82
C GLU A 141 -4.67 19.87 -10.60
N LEU A 142 -4.95 20.11 -11.88
CA LEU A 142 -5.62 19.13 -12.74
C LEU A 142 -4.82 17.84 -12.87
N LEU A 143 -3.51 17.93 -13.14
CA LEU A 143 -2.63 16.77 -13.24
C LEU A 143 -2.58 15.96 -11.93
N ARG A 144 -2.74 16.60 -10.76
CA ARG A 144 -2.81 15.92 -9.46
C ARG A 144 -4.13 15.19 -9.21
N THR A 145 -5.22 15.65 -9.82
CA THR A 145 -6.55 15.05 -9.60
C THR A 145 -6.79 13.79 -10.43
N VAL A 146 -6.09 13.66 -11.56
CA VAL A 146 -6.26 12.52 -12.47
C VAL A 146 -5.37 11.35 -12.01
N PRO A 147 -5.94 10.14 -11.82
CA PRO A 147 -5.14 8.96 -11.47
C PRO A 147 -4.13 8.60 -12.57
N GLU A 148 -2.93 8.17 -12.17
CA GLU A 148 -1.84 7.79 -13.10
C GLU A 148 -2.28 6.73 -14.12
N ILE A 149 -3.08 5.76 -13.69
CA ILE A 149 -3.56 4.68 -14.56
C ILE A 149 -4.35 5.20 -15.76
N VAL A 150 -5.02 6.35 -15.64
CA VAL A 150 -5.76 6.99 -16.73
C VAL A 150 -4.79 7.51 -17.79
N PHE A 151 -3.70 8.16 -17.39
CA PHE A 151 -2.65 8.59 -18.31
C PHE A 151 -1.93 7.40 -18.95
N ALA A 152 -1.67 6.34 -18.18
CA ALA A 152 -1.07 5.12 -18.70
C ALA A 152 -1.95 4.53 -19.81
N LEU A 153 -3.25 4.39 -19.58
CA LEU A 153 -4.22 3.91 -20.57
C LEU A 153 -4.27 4.83 -21.81
N LEU A 154 -4.30 6.15 -21.62
CA LEU A 154 -4.33 7.12 -22.71
C LEU A 154 -3.08 6.99 -23.59
N PHE A 155 -1.89 6.88 -22.99
CA PHE A 155 -0.65 6.72 -23.75
C PHE A 155 -0.50 5.33 -24.37
N VAL A 156 -1.04 4.29 -23.75
CA VAL A 156 -1.11 2.95 -24.38
C VAL A 156 -2.01 2.97 -25.61
N ILE A 157 -3.13 3.70 -25.58
CA ILE A 157 -4.00 3.87 -26.75
C ILE A 157 -3.30 4.70 -27.84
N ALA A 158 -2.55 5.73 -27.45
CA ALA A 158 -1.90 6.64 -28.39
C ALA A 158 -0.64 6.05 -29.05
N PHE A 159 0.21 5.36 -28.29
CA PHE A 159 1.53 4.87 -28.73
C PHE A 159 1.66 3.35 -28.75
N GLY A 160 0.66 2.62 -28.25
CA GLY A 160 0.70 1.18 -28.07
C GLY A 160 1.26 0.74 -26.71
N LEU A 161 1.20 -0.56 -26.46
CA LEU A 161 1.83 -1.19 -25.30
C LEU A 161 3.35 -1.10 -25.41
N GLY A 162 3.99 -0.42 -24.46
CA GLY A 162 5.44 -0.36 -24.39
C GLY A 162 6.00 0.57 -23.33
N PRO A 163 7.34 0.61 -23.20
CA PRO A 163 8.05 1.43 -22.21
C PRO A 163 7.75 2.91 -22.35
N MET A 164 7.59 3.40 -23.58
CA MET A 164 7.31 4.81 -23.88
C MET A 164 6.02 5.30 -23.21
N ALA A 165 4.96 4.49 -23.20
CA ALA A 165 3.72 4.84 -22.51
C ALA A 165 3.93 4.96 -20.99
N GLY A 166 4.73 4.06 -20.42
CA GLY A 166 5.15 4.10 -19.02
C GLY A 166 5.97 5.35 -18.68
N VAL A 167 6.96 5.71 -19.51
CA VAL A 167 7.78 6.91 -19.31
C VAL A 167 6.92 8.17 -19.29
N LEU A 168 6.01 8.33 -20.25
CA LEU A 168 5.17 9.52 -20.35
C LEU A 168 4.15 9.62 -19.20
N ALA A 169 3.52 8.50 -18.84
CA ALA A 169 2.59 8.45 -17.70
C ALA A 169 3.30 8.83 -16.40
N LEU A 170 4.46 8.20 -16.15
CA LEU A 170 5.24 8.43 -14.95
C LEU A 170 5.81 9.87 -14.93
N MET A 171 6.22 10.41 -16.09
CA MET A 171 6.69 11.79 -16.22
C MET A 171 5.62 12.82 -15.83
N LEU A 172 4.39 12.66 -16.34
CA LEU A 172 3.30 13.56 -15.95
C LEU A 172 2.97 13.43 -14.45
N HIS A 173 2.98 12.20 -13.93
CA HIS A 173 2.78 11.96 -12.50
C HIS A 173 3.86 12.64 -11.65
N THR A 174 5.14 12.52 -12.03
CA THR A 174 6.22 13.18 -11.29
C THR A 174 6.06 14.70 -11.35
N THR A 175 5.82 15.29 -12.53
CA THR A 175 5.60 16.74 -12.66
C THR A 175 4.45 17.24 -11.81
N ALA A 176 3.36 16.48 -11.74
CA ALA A 176 2.21 16.85 -10.94
C ALA A 176 2.54 16.91 -9.46
N ARG A 177 3.42 16.06 -8.92
CA ARG A 177 3.58 15.86 -7.46
C ARG A 177 4.47 16.90 -6.76
N TRP A 178 5.42 17.53 -7.46
CA TRP A 178 6.30 18.57 -6.92
C TRP A 178 5.61 19.94 -6.90
#